data_AF-A0A927Y1X6-F1
#
_entry.id   AF-A0A927Y1X6-F1
#
_cell.length_a   1.000
_cell.length_b   1.000
_cell.length_c   1.000
_cell.angle_alpha   90.00
_cell.angle_beta   90.00
_cell.angle_gamma   90.00
#
_symmetry.space_group_name_H-M   'P 1'
#
loop_
_entity.id
_entity.type
_entity.pdbx_description
1 polymer ?
#
loop_
_entity_poly.entity_id
_entity_poly.type
_entity_poly.pdbx_seq_one_letter_code
_entity_poly.pdbx_strand_id
1 'polypeptide(L)'
;MKEDKVGPVELATISFGQRFEVTPIQMAKMVATIANKGEEVNPRLVKAIIDSETNEKTDIPVEAGEQVISKDTAEKVFDMMTSVVEEGTGKNAQVAGYTIGGKTGTSEDGVNTNKYVTSFVGIGGKEEPEIAIIIILYNPVGEGGHQGGAVAAPIASQILGEVLPYITQKSIDENELVEMPELTGLSIKEAKELLINVELDFEIDGDSVDGIIQDQLPKKGIKVSKGTKVILYTKVE
;
A
#
# COMPACT_ATOMS: atom_id res chain seq x y z
N MET A 1 -17.09 7.21 -18.90
CA MET A 1 -18.05 8.23 -19.35
C MET A 1 -17.58 8.80 -20.68
N LYS A 2 -18.46 9.20 -21.61
CA LYS A 2 -18.04 9.85 -22.86
C LYS A 2 -17.77 11.34 -22.60
N GLU A 3 -16.79 11.91 -23.30
CA GLU A 3 -16.34 13.31 -23.11
C GLU A 3 -17.48 14.33 -23.29
N ASP A 4 -18.36 14.09 -24.27
CA ASP A 4 -19.55 14.92 -24.54
C ASP A 4 -20.60 14.91 -23.43
N LYS A 5 -20.44 14.04 -22.42
CA LYS A 5 -21.31 13.96 -21.24
C LYS A 5 -20.66 14.53 -19.97
N VAL A 6 -19.46 15.10 -20.06
CA VAL A 6 -18.77 15.72 -18.91
C VAL A 6 -19.29 17.15 -18.74
N GLY A 7 -20.27 17.34 -17.85
CA GLY A 7 -20.69 18.66 -17.39
C GLY A 7 -19.77 19.23 -16.29
N PRO A 8 -20.03 20.46 -15.80
CA PRO A 8 -19.24 21.05 -14.72
C PRO A 8 -19.24 20.23 -13.42
N VAL A 9 -20.34 19.54 -13.12
CA VAL A 9 -20.46 18.68 -11.92
C VAL A 9 -19.65 17.41 -12.09
N GLU A 10 -19.74 16.76 -13.25
CA GLU A 10 -18.93 15.59 -13.58
C GLU A 10 -17.44 15.94 -13.56
N LEU A 11 -17.05 17.07 -14.16
CA LEU A 11 -15.66 17.52 -14.17
C LEU A 11 -15.11 17.70 -12.75
N ALA A 12 -15.89 18.33 -11.86
CA ALA A 12 -15.50 18.46 -10.46
C ALA A 12 -15.43 17.10 -9.75
N THR A 13 -16.41 16.23 -9.94
CA THR A 13 -16.49 14.93 -9.24
C THR A 13 -15.44 13.91 -9.70
N ILE A 14 -15.06 13.92 -10.98
CA ILE A 14 -13.98 13.08 -11.51
C ILE A 14 -12.64 13.41 -10.82
N SER A 15 -12.40 14.67 -10.47
CA SER A 15 -11.12 15.10 -9.86
C SER A 15 -10.80 14.41 -8.54
N PHE A 16 -11.82 13.90 -7.84
CA PHE A 16 -11.67 13.15 -6.58
C PHE A 16 -12.21 11.71 -6.68
N GLY A 17 -12.25 11.15 -7.89
CA GLY A 17 -12.50 9.71 -8.07
C GLY A 17 -13.99 9.31 -8.11
N GLN A 18 -14.90 10.23 -8.38
CA GLN A 18 -16.34 9.96 -8.39
C GLN A 18 -16.93 10.05 -9.81
N ARG A 19 -18.05 9.34 -10.04
CA ARG A 19 -18.80 9.30 -11.32
C ARG A 19 -18.07 8.71 -12.52
N PHE A 20 -16.98 7.98 -12.31
CA PHE A 20 -16.39 7.12 -13.32
C PHE A 20 -15.93 5.80 -12.73
N GLU A 21 -15.75 4.81 -13.59
CA GLU A 21 -15.26 3.50 -13.22
C GLU A 21 -13.87 3.30 -13.83
N VAL A 22 -13.00 2.65 -13.08
CA VAL A 22 -11.65 2.29 -13.50
C VAL A 22 -11.34 0.90 -12.99
N THR A 23 -10.69 0.09 -13.82
CA THR A 23 -10.29 -1.25 -13.39
C THR A 23 -9.08 -1.18 -12.46
N PRO A 24 -8.91 -2.14 -11.53
CA PRO A 24 -7.73 -2.17 -10.65
C PRO A 24 -6.40 -2.15 -11.41
N ILE A 25 -6.33 -2.80 -12.58
CA ILE A 25 -5.11 -2.83 -13.40
C ILE A 25 -4.82 -1.48 -14.07
N GLN A 26 -5.86 -0.72 -14.45
CA GLN A 26 -5.68 0.65 -14.94
C GLN A 26 -5.21 1.58 -13.82
N MET A 27 -5.72 1.40 -12.60
CA MET A 27 -5.24 2.16 -11.43
C MET A 27 -3.79 1.82 -11.09
N ALA A 28 -3.43 0.53 -11.06
CA ALA A 28 -2.05 0.10 -10.86
C ALA A 28 -1.12 0.66 -11.94
N LYS A 29 -1.56 0.66 -13.21
CA LYS A 29 -0.84 1.31 -14.33
C LYS A 29 -0.60 2.80 -14.07
N MET A 30 -1.62 3.56 -13.67
CA MET A 30 -1.47 4.99 -13.37
C MET A 30 -0.46 5.27 -12.25
N VAL A 31 -0.52 4.49 -11.17
CA VAL A 31 0.40 4.62 -10.02
C VAL A 31 1.82 4.21 -10.43
N ALA A 32 1.97 3.14 -11.21
CA ALA A 32 3.26 2.71 -11.74
C ALA A 32 3.86 3.73 -12.71
N THR A 33 3.06 4.45 -13.49
CA THR A 33 3.52 5.56 -14.34
C THR A 33 4.11 6.71 -13.52
N ILE A 34 3.53 7.04 -12.36
CA ILE A 34 4.11 8.03 -11.44
C ILE A 34 5.47 7.53 -10.92
N ALA A 35 5.53 6.28 -10.46
CA ALA A 35 6.77 5.64 -10.01
C ALA A 35 7.85 5.60 -11.12
N ASN A 36 7.42 5.38 -12.37
CA ASN A 36 8.26 5.32 -13.56
C ASN A 36 8.53 6.72 -14.16
N LYS A 37 8.65 7.75 -13.31
CA LYS A 37 9.07 9.11 -13.70
C LYS A 37 8.20 9.72 -14.82
N GLY A 38 6.92 9.35 -14.85
CA GLY A 38 5.91 9.85 -15.77
C GLY A 38 5.84 9.13 -17.13
N GLU A 39 6.67 8.11 -17.36
CA GLU A 39 6.59 7.25 -18.55
C GLU A 39 5.58 6.12 -18.31
N GLU A 40 4.66 5.95 -19.25
CA GLU A 40 3.57 4.99 -19.14
C GLU A 40 4.09 3.56 -18.95
N VAL A 41 3.58 2.87 -17.92
CA VAL A 41 3.89 1.46 -17.72
C VAL A 41 2.86 0.61 -18.46
N ASN A 42 3.31 -0.35 -19.27
CA ASN A 42 2.44 -1.35 -19.88
C ASN A 42 2.46 -2.65 -19.05
N PRO A 43 1.41 -2.94 -18.27
CA PRO A 43 1.39 -4.11 -17.40
C PRO A 43 1.46 -5.39 -18.24
N ARG A 44 2.35 -6.30 -17.86
CA ARG A 44 2.50 -7.62 -18.49
C ARG A 44 2.52 -8.71 -17.43
N LEU A 45 1.82 -9.80 -17.70
CA LEU A 45 1.81 -10.97 -16.83
C LEU A 45 2.84 -12.02 -17.27
N VAL A 46 3.04 -12.17 -18.58
CA VAL A 46 3.88 -13.23 -19.15
C VAL A 46 5.29 -12.70 -19.38
N LYS A 47 6.28 -13.34 -18.76
CA LYS A 47 7.72 -13.03 -18.93
C LYS A 47 8.32 -13.72 -20.14
N ALA A 48 7.98 -15.00 -20.34
CA ALA A 48 8.44 -15.82 -21.44
C ALA A 48 7.47 -16.98 -21.66
N ILE A 49 7.50 -17.54 -22.87
CA ILE A 49 6.81 -18.78 -23.23
C ILE A 49 7.89 -19.83 -23.45
N ILE A 50 7.76 -21.00 -22.81
CA ILE A 50 8.69 -22.11 -22.96
C ILE A 50 7.93 -23.27 -23.58
N ASP A 51 8.40 -23.73 -24.74
CA ASP A 51 7.85 -24.90 -25.41
C ASP A 51 8.24 -26.17 -24.64
N SER A 52 7.26 -26.99 -24.28
CA SER A 52 7.47 -28.16 -23.43
C SER A 52 8.14 -29.34 -24.13
N GLU A 53 8.14 -29.39 -25.47
CA GLU A 53 8.74 -30.49 -26.24
C GLU A 53 10.18 -30.17 -26.63
N THR A 54 10.42 -28.92 -27.03
CA THR A 54 11.72 -28.46 -27.56
C THR A 54 12.56 -27.72 -26.52
N ASN A 55 11.97 -27.28 -25.41
CA ASN A 55 12.54 -26.34 -24.45
C ASN A 55 12.92 -24.97 -25.06
N GLU A 56 12.38 -24.63 -26.23
CA GLU A 56 12.60 -23.32 -26.83
C GLU A 56 11.93 -22.24 -25.97
N LYS A 57 12.68 -21.17 -25.65
CA LYS A 57 12.23 -20.06 -24.81
C LYS A 57 12.09 -18.80 -25.64
N THR A 58 10.88 -18.24 -25.64
CA THR A 58 10.57 -16.94 -26.24
C THR A 58 10.30 -15.93 -25.13
N ASP A 59 11.25 -15.01 -24.91
CA ASP A 59 11.07 -13.91 -23.96
C ASP A 59 10.07 -12.88 -24.52
N ILE A 60 9.19 -12.39 -23.64
CA ILE A 60 8.31 -11.26 -23.93
C ILE A 60 8.99 -10.03 -23.31
N PRO A 61 9.32 -8.98 -24.09
CA PRO A 61 9.99 -7.81 -23.54
C PRO A 61 9.04 -6.92 -22.72
N VAL A 62 9.62 -6.02 -21.93
CA VAL A 62 8.85 -4.87 -21.40
C VAL A 62 8.69 -3.87 -22.55
N GLU A 63 7.47 -3.42 -22.80
CA GLU A 63 7.19 -2.37 -23.79
C GLU A 63 7.32 -1.01 -23.12
N ALA A 64 8.23 -0.17 -23.64
CA ALA A 64 8.34 1.23 -23.24
C ALA A 64 7.05 1.98 -23.59
N GLY A 65 6.62 2.86 -22.70
CA GLY A 65 5.42 3.65 -22.89
C GLY A 65 5.74 5.06 -23.39
N GLU A 66 4.69 5.85 -23.55
CA GLU A 66 4.85 7.28 -23.85
C GLU A 66 5.02 8.10 -22.57
N GLN A 67 5.62 9.29 -22.67
CA GLN A 67 5.69 10.23 -21.56
C GLN A 67 4.32 10.89 -21.36
N VAL A 68 3.59 10.51 -20.30
CA VAL A 68 2.23 11.02 -20.01
C VAL A 68 2.27 12.31 -19.21
N ILE A 69 3.18 12.39 -18.24
CA ILE A 69 3.45 13.59 -17.45
C ILE A 69 4.96 13.82 -17.38
N SER A 70 5.43 15.04 -17.18
CA SER A 70 6.89 15.28 -17.08
C SER A 70 7.49 14.58 -15.86
N LYS A 71 8.79 14.26 -15.94
CA LYS A 71 9.55 13.69 -14.81
C LYS A 71 9.44 14.56 -13.54
N ASP A 72 9.60 15.88 -13.66
CA ASP A 72 9.47 16.83 -12.54
C ASP A 72 8.05 16.80 -11.93
N THR A 73 7.02 16.64 -12.77
CA THR A 73 5.64 16.48 -12.28
C THR A 73 5.47 15.15 -11.53
N ALA A 74 6.00 14.05 -12.07
CA ALA A 74 5.91 12.74 -11.44
C ALA A 74 6.62 12.72 -10.07
N GLU A 75 7.81 13.31 -9.98
CA GLU A 75 8.58 13.44 -8.73
C GLU A 75 7.81 14.27 -7.69
N LYS A 76 7.26 15.43 -8.06
CA LYS A 76 6.43 16.24 -7.17
C LYS A 76 5.17 15.52 -6.69
N VAL A 77 4.53 14.75 -7.56
CA VAL A 77 3.36 13.95 -7.19
C VAL A 77 3.76 12.84 -6.22
N PHE A 78 4.89 12.18 -6.46
CA PHE A 78 5.43 11.17 -5.54
C PHE A 78 5.76 11.78 -4.17
N ASP A 79 6.40 12.95 -4.11
CA ASP A 79 6.68 13.65 -2.85
C ASP A 79 5.38 13.98 -2.07
N MET A 80 4.35 14.46 -2.77
CA MET A 80 3.02 14.68 -2.17
C MET A 80 2.35 13.39 -1.71
N MET A 81 2.58 12.27 -2.38
CA MET A 81 2.11 10.96 -1.94
C MET A 81 2.88 10.47 -0.71
N THR A 82 4.17 10.77 -0.61
CA THR A 82 5.00 10.45 0.56
C THR A 82 4.53 11.21 1.79
N SER A 83 4.21 12.50 1.68
CA SER A 83 3.68 13.27 2.82
C SER A 83 2.34 12.74 3.35
N VAL A 84 1.50 12.12 2.50
CA VAL A 84 0.27 11.46 2.95
C VAL A 84 0.56 10.28 3.87
N VAL A 85 1.68 9.58 3.67
CA VAL A 85 2.11 8.45 4.49
C VAL A 85 2.94 8.91 5.69
N GLU A 86 3.75 9.95 5.57
CA GLU A 86 4.55 10.42 6.70
C GLU A 86 3.72 11.20 7.72
N GLU A 87 2.79 12.05 7.25
CA GLU A 87 2.10 13.03 8.09
C GLU A 87 0.57 12.98 7.97
N GLY A 88 0.05 12.24 6.99
CA GLY A 88 -1.35 12.30 6.60
C GLY A 88 -2.19 11.08 6.95
N THR A 89 -3.31 10.94 6.23
CA THR A 89 -4.27 9.84 6.41
C THR A 89 -3.72 8.45 6.06
N GLY A 90 -2.58 8.38 5.38
CA GLY A 90 -1.95 7.15 4.92
C GLY A 90 -0.91 6.59 5.89
N LYS A 91 -0.74 7.17 7.09
CA LYS A 91 0.32 6.83 8.05
C LYS A 91 0.51 5.35 8.35
N ASN A 92 -0.57 4.60 8.30
CA ASN A 92 -0.55 3.16 8.56
C ASN A 92 0.08 2.34 7.41
N ALA A 93 0.43 2.97 6.29
CA ALA A 93 1.16 2.35 5.18
C ALA A 93 2.69 2.44 5.34
N GLN A 94 3.20 3.15 6.35
CA GLN A 94 4.64 3.33 6.55
C GLN A 94 5.36 1.98 6.69
N VAL A 95 6.53 1.88 6.07
CA VAL A 95 7.48 0.78 6.28
C VAL A 95 8.81 1.41 6.65
N ALA A 96 9.41 0.95 7.75
CA ALA A 96 10.67 1.53 8.22
C ALA A 96 11.82 1.18 7.28
N GLY A 97 12.74 2.13 7.08
CA GLY A 97 13.87 1.97 6.17
C GLY A 97 13.54 2.11 4.68
N TYR A 98 12.28 2.39 4.34
CA TYR A 98 11.81 2.57 2.97
C TYR A 98 11.02 3.87 2.82
N THR A 99 11.10 4.45 1.62
CA THR A 99 10.26 5.57 1.21
C THR A 99 8.97 5.03 0.62
N ILE A 100 7.85 5.33 1.27
CA ILE A 100 6.52 4.91 0.84
C ILE A 100 5.70 6.16 0.49
N GLY A 101 5.35 6.29 -0.79
CA GLY A 101 4.33 7.23 -1.23
C GLY A 101 2.98 6.53 -1.33
N GLY A 102 1.89 7.15 -0.92
CA GLY A 102 0.57 6.55 -1.13
C GLY A 102 -0.61 7.51 -1.06
N LYS A 103 -1.78 6.98 -1.36
CA LYS A 103 -3.05 7.70 -1.23
C LYS A 103 -4.18 6.77 -0.82
N THR A 104 -4.94 7.23 0.18
CA THR A 104 -6.18 6.60 0.63
C THR A 104 -7.33 6.95 -0.32
N GLY A 105 -8.19 5.97 -0.58
CA GLY A 105 -9.43 6.14 -1.33
C GLY A 105 -10.62 5.60 -0.54
N THR A 106 -11.69 6.37 -0.50
CA THR A 106 -13.00 5.95 0.02
C THR A 106 -14.02 6.44 -0.99
N SER A 107 -14.59 5.54 -1.79
CA SER A 107 -15.63 5.87 -2.75
C SER A 107 -16.95 5.20 -2.37
N GLU A 108 -18.04 5.80 -2.78
CA GLU A 108 -19.37 5.19 -2.71
C GLU A 108 -19.49 4.13 -3.80
N ASP A 109 -20.41 3.18 -3.65
CA ASP A 109 -20.67 2.14 -4.64
C ASP A 109 -21.46 2.62 -5.88
N GLY A 110 -21.77 3.91 -5.95
CA GLY A 110 -22.44 4.56 -7.09
C GLY A 110 -23.94 4.30 -7.21
N VAL A 111 -24.53 3.50 -6.31
CA VAL A 111 -25.97 3.17 -6.31
C VAL A 111 -26.68 3.54 -5.00
N ASN A 112 -26.05 4.40 -4.18
CA ASN A 112 -26.59 4.91 -2.92
C ASN A 112 -27.04 3.79 -1.95
N THR A 113 -26.32 2.67 -1.89
CA THR A 113 -26.68 1.58 -0.94
C THR A 113 -26.04 1.73 0.43
N ASN A 114 -25.41 2.89 0.71
CA ASN A 114 -24.55 3.14 1.87
C ASN A 114 -23.37 2.15 1.98
N LYS A 115 -22.95 1.57 0.85
CA LYS A 115 -21.74 0.75 0.75
C LYS A 115 -20.59 1.56 0.19
N TYR A 116 -19.39 1.18 0.60
CA TYR A 116 -18.16 1.85 0.23
C TYR A 116 -17.17 0.88 -0.41
N VAL A 117 -16.39 1.41 -1.34
CA VAL A 117 -15.15 0.79 -1.80
C VAL A 117 -13.99 1.53 -1.14
N THR A 118 -13.26 0.80 -0.31
CA THR A 118 -12.12 1.33 0.44
C THR A 118 -10.85 0.89 -0.25
N SER A 119 -9.91 1.80 -0.45
CA SER A 119 -8.69 1.50 -1.18
C SER A 119 -7.47 2.24 -0.66
N PHE A 120 -6.31 1.70 -1.01
CA PHE A 120 -5.03 2.36 -0.87
C PHE A 120 -4.22 2.09 -2.14
N VAL A 121 -3.62 3.13 -2.71
CA VAL A 121 -2.58 3.00 -3.73
C VAL A 121 -1.26 3.42 -3.14
N GLY A 122 -0.18 2.73 -3.49
CA GLY A 122 1.14 2.99 -2.95
C GLY A 122 2.26 2.79 -3.96
N ILE A 123 3.36 3.47 -3.71
CA ILE A 123 4.65 3.33 -4.38
C ILE A 123 5.69 3.12 -3.27
N GLY A 124 6.50 2.07 -3.37
CA GLY A 124 7.50 1.73 -2.37
C GLY A 124 8.88 1.49 -2.98
N GLY A 125 9.92 1.87 -2.25
CA GLY A 125 11.32 1.68 -2.62
C GLY A 125 12.27 2.17 -1.53
N LYS A 126 13.58 1.95 -1.71
CA LYS A 126 14.61 2.43 -0.76
C LYS A 126 15.25 3.74 -1.21
N GLU A 127 15.88 3.73 -2.37
CA GLU A 127 16.50 4.92 -2.98
C GLU A 127 15.66 5.45 -4.16
N GLU A 128 15.04 4.53 -4.90
CA GLU A 128 14.20 4.80 -6.07
C GLU A 128 12.92 3.96 -5.96
N PRO A 129 11.80 4.38 -6.58
CA PRO A 129 10.59 3.57 -6.66
C PRO A 129 10.82 2.20 -7.32
N GLU A 130 10.40 1.12 -6.68
CA GLU A 130 10.57 -0.25 -7.20
C GLU A 130 9.25 -1.03 -7.30
N ILE A 131 8.26 -0.67 -6.49
CA ILE A 131 6.95 -1.35 -6.44
C ILE A 131 5.83 -0.33 -6.53
N ALA A 132 4.81 -0.62 -7.32
CA ALA A 132 3.49 0.00 -7.21
C ALA A 132 2.48 -1.03 -6.68
N ILE A 133 1.65 -0.65 -5.72
CA ILE A 133 0.67 -1.50 -5.07
C ILE A 133 -0.72 -0.85 -5.06
N ILE A 134 -1.74 -1.69 -5.16
CA ILE A 134 -3.13 -1.29 -4.97
C ILE A 134 -3.83 -2.31 -4.07
N ILE A 135 -4.51 -1.81 -3.03
CA ILE A 135 -5.39 -2.57 -2.14
C ILE A 135 -6.80 -2.05 -2.34
N ILE A 136 -7.76 -2.95 -2.57
CA ILE A 136 -9.18 -2.63 -2.72
C ILE A 136 -9.97 -3.59 -1.85
N LEU A 137 -10.83 -3.03 -1.01
CA LEU A 137 -11.76 -3.75 -0.14
C LEU A 137 -13.17 -3.30 -0.48
N TYR A 138 -14.01 -4.26 -0.86
CA TYR A 138 -15.41 -4.01 -1.18
C TYR A 138 -16.26 -4.17 0.08
N ASN A 139 -16.96 -3.09 0.45
CA ASN A 139 -17.84 -3.03 1.61
C ASN A 139 -17.19 -3.60 2.90
N PRO A 140 -16.01 -3.10 3.31
CA PRO A 140 -15.42 -3.53 4.58
C PRO A 140 -16.36 -3.18 5.74
N VAL A 141 -16.41 -4.07 6.71
CA VAL A 141 -17.18 -3.95 7.96
C VAL A 141 -16.23 -4.15 9.14
N GLY A 142 -16.47 -3.46 10.26
CA GLY A 142 -15.65 -3.53 11.48
C GLY A 142 -15.10 -2.16 11.93
N GLU A 143 -14.24 -2.18 12.94
CA GLU A 143 -13.75 -1.02 13.69
C GLU A 143 -13.11 0.11 12.86
N GLY A 144 -12.40 -0.22 11.77
CA GLY A 144 -11.84 0.79 10.85
C GLY A 144 -12.87 1.40 9.87
N GLY A 145 -14.11 0.92 9.91
CA GLY A 145 -15.21 1.32 9.05
C GLY A 145 -14.86 1.22 7.57
N HIS A 146 -15.08 2.33 6.86
CA HIS A 146 -14.83 2.46 5.43
C HIS A 146 -13.64 3.39 5.11
N GLN A 147 -12.77 3.65 6.08
CA GLN A 147 -11.64 4.57 5.89
C GLN A 147 -10.43 3.85 5.29
N GLY A 148 -9.94 4.33 4.14
CA GLY A 148 -8.77 3.76 3.46
C GLY A 148 -7.52 3.70 4.32
N GLY A 149 -7.31 4.70 5.18
CA GLY A 149 -6.17 4.77 6.09
C GLY A 149 -6.24 3.76 7.24
N ALA A 150 -7.43 3.44 7.73
CA ALA A 150 -7.60 2.51 8.84
C ALA A 150 -7.59 1.05 8.37
N VAL A 151 -8.10 0.76 7.17
CA VAL A 151 -8.31 -0.63 6.72
C VAL A 151 -7.37 -1.05 5.59
N ALA A 152 -7.18 -0.25 4.55
CA ALA A 152 -6.40 -0.65 3.38
C ALA A 152 -4.90 -0.34 3.51
N ALA A 153 -4.54 0.80 4.13
CA ALA A 153 -3.16 1.21 4.32
C ALA A 153 -2.32 0.22 5.18
N PRO A 154 -2.83 -0.33 6.31
CA PRO A 154 -2.09 -1.34 7.07
C PRO A 154 -1.78 -2.62 6.27
N ILE A 155 -2.71 -3.05 5.40
CA ILE A 155 -2.50 -4.20 4.52
C ILE A 155 -1.37 -3.90 3.53
N ALA A 156 -1.33 -2.68 2.99
CA ALA A 156 -0.24 -2.25 2.13
C ALA A 156 1.11 -2.23 2.87
N SER A 157 1.16 -1.73 4.12
CA SER A 157 2.39 -1.76 4.94
C SER A 157 2.92 -3.18 5.13
N GLN A 158 2.04 -4.14 5.42
CA GLN A 158 2.45 -5.55 5.57
C GLN A 158 3.06 -6.11 4.29
N ILE A 159 2.34 -5.99 3.17
CA ILE A 159 2.81 -6.52 1.89
C ILE A 159 4.12 -5.84 1.48
N LEU A 160 4.22 -4.52 1.62
CA LEU A 160 5.44 -3.79 1.27
C LEU A 160 6.59 -4.13 2.22
N GLY A 161 6.34 -4.25 3.52
CA GLY A 161 7.34 -4.64 4.53
C GLY A 161 7.90 -6.04 4.31
N GLU A 162 7.08 -6.95 3.78
CA GLU A 162 7.55 -8.27 3.38
C GLU A 162 8.28 -8.25 2.04
N VAL A 163 7.77 -7.55 1.02
CA VAL A 163 8.28 -7.65 -0.36
C VAL A 163 9.52 -6.78 -0.59
N LEU A 164 9.56 -5.56 -0.05
CA LEU A 164 10.66 -4.60 -0.30
C LEU A 164 12.04 -5.13 0.09
N PRO A 165 12.24 -5.87 1.20
CA PRO A 165 13.52 -6.49 1.49
C PRO A 165 14.03 -7.40 0.37
N TYR A 166 13.17 -8.18 -0.29
CA TYR A 166 13.57 -9.09 -1.38
C TYR A 166 13.91 -8.36 -2.68
N ILE A 167 13.29 -7.21 -2.92
CA ILE A 167 13.46 -6.46 -4.16
C ILE A 167 14.66 -5.51 -4.06
N THR A 168 14.81 -4.84 -2.92
CA THR A 168 15.79 -3.77 -2.71
C THR A 168 17.17 -4.31 -2.30
N GLN A 169 17.23 -5.49 -1.65
CA GLN A 169 18.50 -6.10 -1.24
C GLN A 169 18.92 -7.20 -2.23
N LYS A 170 20.12 -7.07 -2.81
CA LYS A 170 20.75 -8.14 -3.62
C LYS A 170 20.96 -9.46 -2.87
N SER A 171 20.92 -9.41 -1.54
CA SER A 171 20.90 -10.54 -0.61
C SER A 171 20.32 -10.05 0.71
N ILE A 172 19.23 -10.65 1.19
CA ILE A 172 18.70 -10.35 2.52
C ILE A 172 19.68 -10.92 3.55
N ASP A 173 20.20 -10.08 4.44
CA ASP A 173 20.85 -10.57 5.65
C ASP A 173 19.75 -11.09 6.58
N GLU A 174 19.63 -12.41 6.70
CA GLU A 174 18.63 -13.03 7.58
C GLU A 174 18.75 -12.55 9.04
N ASN A 175 19.91 -12.00 9.45
CA ASN A 175 20.09 -11.42 10.77
C ASN A 175 19.36 -10.08 10.99
N GLU A 176 18.94 -9.41 9.93
CA GLU A 176 18.13 -8.18 10.00
C GLU A 176 16.61 -8.46 10.03
N LEU A 177 16.20 -9.72 9.84
CA LEU A 177 14.81 -10.13 9.95
C LEU A 177 14.50 -10.61 11.37
N VAL A 178 13.35 -10.17 11.87
CA VAL A 178 12.79 -10.60 13.15
C VAL A 178 11.40 -11.19 12.92
N GLU A 179 11.10 -12.27 13.64
CA GLU A 179 9.78 -12.89 13.60
C GLU A 179 8.82 -12.12 14.51
N MET A 180 7.67 -11.72 13.98
CA MET A 180 6.69 -10.92 14.70
C MET A 180 6.16 -11.68 15.93
N PRO A 181 6.36 -11.16 17.16
CA PRO A 181 5.85 -11.78 18.37
C PRO A 181 4.31 -11.74 18.45
N GLU A 182 3.75 -12.58 19.33
CA GLU A 182 2.34 -12.51 19.70
C GLU A 182 2.16 -11.42 20.77
N LEU A 183 1.38 -10.41 20.43
CA LEU A 183 1.12 -9.22 21.24
C LEU A 183 -0.35 -9.12 21.65
N THR A 184 -1.25 -9.77 20.90
CA THR A 184 -2.67 -9.87 21.27
C THR A 184 -2.83 -10.49 22.65
N GLY A 185 -3.63 -9.86 23.50
CA GLY A 185 -3.88 -10.26 24.89
C GLY A 185 -2.87 -9.70 25.90
N LEU A 186 -1.79 -9.04 25.45
CA LEU A 186 -0.83 -8.38 26.33
C LEU A 186 -1.27 -6.96 26.68
N SER A 187 -0.79 -6.46 27.82
CA SER A 187 -0.86 -5.03 28.11
C SER A 187 0.08 -4.25 27.16
N ILE A 188 -0.24 -2.98 26.92
CA ILE A 188 0.64 -2.07 26.15
C ILE A 188 2.08 -2.09 26.69
N LYS A 189 2.25 -2.14 28.03
CA LYS A 189 3.57 -2.13 28.64
C LYS A 189 4.37 -3.38 28.28
N GLU A 190 3.78 -4.56 28.40
CA GLU A 190 4.42 -5.83 28.06
C GLU A 190 4.76 -5.91 26.57
N ALA A 191 3.84 -5.47 25.71
CA ALA A 191 4.09 -5.44 24.27
C ALA A 191 5.20 -4.48 23.87
N LYS A 192 5.28 -3.30 24.51
CA LYS A 192 6.39 -2.35 24.30
C LYS A 192 7.73 -2.99 24.65
N GLU A 193 7.81 -3.68 25.78
CA GLU A 193 9.03 -4.38 26.20
C GLU A 193 9.43 -5.45 25.19
N LEU A 194 8.48 -6.25 24.69
CA LEU A 194 8.73 -7.24 23.65
C LEU A 194 9.22 -6.62 22.34
N LEU A 195 8.54 -5.59 21.85
CA LEU A 195 8.88 -4.92 20.59
C LEU A 195 10.26 -4.26 20.63
N ILE A 196 10.60 -3.60 21.75
CA ILE A 196 11.95 -3.03 21.95
C ILE A 196 13.02 -4.15 21.94
N ASN A 197 12.76 -5.30 22.57
CA ASN A 197 13.70 -6.41 22.61
C ASN A 197 13.98 -7.02 21.22
N VAL A 198 13.00 -6.99 20.32
CA VAL A 198 13.16 -7.45 18.93
C VAL A 198 13.45 -6.30 17.95
N GLU A 199 13.79 -5.12 18.47
CA GLU A 199 14.13 -3.92 17.68
C GLU A 199 13.03 -3.53 16.68
N LEU A 200 11.76 -3.57 17.08
CA LEU A 200 10.62 -3.12 16.28
C LEU A 200 10.03 -1.81 16.83
N ASP A 201 9.64 -0.93 15.91
CA ASP A 201 8.90 0.29 16.25
C ASP A 201 7.41 -0.03 16.40
N PHE A 202 6.65 0.86 17.04
CA PHE A 202 5.21 0.64 17.20
C PHE A 202 4.40 1.93 17.20
N GLU A 203 3.12 1.80 16.86
CA GLU A 203 2.10 2.83 16.95
C GLU A 203 0.85 2.23 17.59
N ILE A 204 0.25 2.96 18.52
CA ILE A 204 -0.97 2.51 19.20
C ILE A 204 -2.15 3.19 18.53
N ASP A 205 -3.11 2.38 18.08
CA ASP A 205 -4.40 2.83 17.56
C ASP A 205 -5.49 2.56 18.62
N GLY A 206 -6.12 3.63 19.10
CA GLY A 206 -7.14 3.63 20.17
C GLY A 206 -6.79 4.45 21.42
N ASP A 207 -7.77 4.58 22.32
CA ASP A 207 -7.77 5.61 23.39
C ASP A 207 -7.23 5.16 24.75
N SER A 208 -6.86 3.89 24.94
CA SER A 208 -6.54 3.38 26.27
C SER A 208 -5.05 3.23 26.48
N VAL A 209 -4.45 4.10 27.30
CA VAL A 209 -3.04 4.02 27.74
C VAL A 209 -2.79 2.76 28.59
N ASP A 210 -3.85 2.21 29.21
CA ASP A 210 -3.85 0.98 30.02
C ASP A 210 -4.60 -0.18 29.34
N GLY A 211 -4.76 -0.11 28.02
CA GLY A 211 -5.50 -1.10 27.23
C GLY A 211 -4.77 -2.44 27.09
N ILE A 212 -5.57 -3.50 26.91
CA ILE A 212 -5.11 -4.79 26.41
C ILE A 212 -5.14 -4.74 24.88
N ILE A 213 -4.08 -5.21 24.25
CA ILE A 213 -4.01 -5.31 22.79
C ILE A 213 -5.02 -6.34 22.31
N GLN A 214 -5.96 -5.88 21.51
CA GLN A 214 -7.00 -6.72 20.91
C GLN A 214 -6.56 -7.23 19.54
N ASP A 215 -5.80 -6.44 18.79
CA ASP A 215 -5.21 -6.87 17.53
C ASP A 215 -3.84 -6.22 17.25
N GLN A 216 -3.08 -6.82 16.35
CA GLN A 216 -1.79 -6.32 15.89
C GLN A 216 -1.65 -6.44 14.38
N LEU A 217 -0.88 -5.53 13.79
CA LEU A 217 -0.39 -5.60 12.41
C LEU A 217 1.08 -5.17 12.38
N PRO A 218 2.02 -5.96 11.84
CA PRO A 218 1.88 -7.28 11.23
C PRO A 218 1.38 -8.39 12.18
N LYS A 219 0.80 -9.46 11.62
CA LYS A 219 0.37 -10.63 12.40
C LYS A 219 1.57 -11.44 12.89
N LYS A 220 1.39 -12.15 14.00
CA LYS A 220 2.36 -13.09 14.58
C LYS A 220 2.96 -14.03 13.51
N GLY A 221 4.26 -14.29 13.62
CA GLY A 221 4.98 -15.27 12.78
C GLY A 221 5.46 -14.72 11.43
N ILE A 222 5.03 -13.51 11.05
CA ILE A 222 5.54 -12.82 9.86
C ILE A 222 6.98 -12.37 10.15
N LYS A 223 7.90 -12.64 9.22
CA LYS A 223 9.26 -12.10 9.28
C LYS A 223 9.28 -10.69 8.71
N VAL A 224 9.72 -9.73 9.50
CA VAL A 224 9.84 -8.32 9.09
C VAL A 224 11.24 -7.81 9.37
N SER A 225 11.65 -6.74 8.70
CA SER A 225 12.93 -6.09 8.99
C SER A 225 12.87 -5.38 10.35
N LYS A 226 13.99 -5.37 11.08
CA LYS A 226 14.15 -4.51 12.26
C LYS A 226 13.77 -3.06 11.95
N GLY A 227 13.20 -2.38 12.94
CA GLY A 227 12.63 -1.04 12.84
C GLY A 227 11.22 -1.01 12.25
N THR A 228 10.69 -2.11 11.70
CA THR A 228 9.33 -2.12 11.13
C THR A 228 8.31 -1.67 12.18
N LYS A 229 7.44 -0.73 11.80
CA LYS A 229 6.41 -0.19 12.68
C LYS A 229 5.25 -1.18 12.80
N VAL A 230 4.94 -1.55 14.05
CA VAL A 230 3.82 -2.44 14.42
C VAL A 230 2.66 -1.62 14.93
N ILE A 231 1.49 -1.75 14.30
CA ILE A 231 0.25 -1.12 14.74
C ILE A 231 -0.42 -2.02 15.77
N LEU A 232 -0.67 -1.47 16.96
CA LEU A 232 -1.31 -2.15 18.09
C LEU A 232 -2.70 -1.57 18.30
N TYR A 233 -3.73 -2.39 18.13
CA TYR A 233 -5.13 -2.01 18.32
C TYR A 233 -5.57 -2.32 19.75
N THR A 234 -6.05 -1.31 20.46
CA THR A 234 -6.45 -1.42 21.89
C THR A 234 -7.96 -1.51 22.10
N LYS A 235 -8.72 -1.38 21.02
CA LYS A 235 -10.14 -1.72 20.90
C LYS A 235 -10.28 -2.66 19.70
N VAL A 236 -11.30 -3.53 19.73
CA VAL A 236 -11.86 -4.27 18.58
C VAL A 236 -13.38 -4.19 18.74
N GLU A 237 -14.08 -3.37 17.95
CA GLU A 237 -15.52 -3.42 17.69
C GLU A 237 -15.82 -4.20 16.40
#